data_AF-A0A198WQS5-F1
#
_entry.id   AF-A0A198WQS5-F1
#
_cell.length_a   1.000
_cell.length_b   1.000
_cell.length_c   1.000
_cell.angle_alpha   90.00
_cell.angle_beta   90.00
_cell.angle_gamma   90.00
#
_symmetry.space_group_name_H-M   'P 1'
#
loop_
_entity.id
_entity.type
_entity.pdbx_description
1 polymer ?
#
loop_
_entity_poly.entity_id
_entity_poly.type
_entity_poly.pdbx_seq_one_letter_code
_entity_poly.pdbx_strand_id
1 'polypeptide(L)'
;MMKNKWMRGLAILALSLPTVTYAKTAAPKSPEAPKESLTQEEQMAIDFCDFSAYGVMHIAAEHQSGVTKSEALTNHDERMAKLRDIDPETATMLDQYWKGVIDRIFQESVQKTDAEKQAFVMGVGESSFYSCLDQVLKTPKN
;
A
#
# COMPACT_ATOMS: atom_id res chain seq x y z
N MET A 1 -17.22 -30.57 19.06
CA MET A 1 -17.66 -30.34 17.66
C MET A 1 -17.86 -28.84 17.46
N MET A 2 -17.73 -28.41 16.21
CA MET A 2 -17.23 -27.12 15.72
C MET A 2 -18.38 -26.15 15.32
N LYS A 3 -18.03 -24.85 15.10
CA LYS A 3 -18.72 -23.81 14.27
C LYS A 3 -19.72 -22.89 15.01
N ASN A 4 -19.79 -21.57 14.85
CA ASN A 4 -19.18 -20.54 13.97
C ASN A 4 -19.34 -19.17 14.67
N LYS A 5 -18.31 -18.32 14.76
CA LYS A 5 -17.91 -17.24 13.84
C LYS A 5 -18.99 -16.17 13.50
N TRP A 6 -18.70 -14.96 14.00
CA TRP A 6 -18.68 -13.67 13.27
C TRP A 6 -20.02 -13.05 12.85
N MET A 7 -20.41 -11.98 13.56
CA MET A 7 -21.05 -10.78 13.00
C MET A 7 -21.05 -9.67 14.07
N ARG A 8 -19.98 -8.88 14.08
CA ARG A 8 -19.98 -7.53 14.68
C ARG A 8 -19.33 -6.61 13.65
N GLY A 9 -20.09 -6.34 12.59
CA GLY A 9 -19.74 -5.33 11.59
C GLY A 9 -19.79 -3.95 12.23
N LEU A 10 -18.69 -3.22 12.06
CA LEU A 10 -18.49 -1.85 12.47
C LEU A 10 -19.54 -0.95 11.81
N ALA A 11 -20.37 -0.35 12.64
CA ALA A 11 -21.13 0.84 12.29
C ALA A 11 -20.20 2.06 12.34
N ILE A 12 -20.62 3.11 11.63
CA ILE A 12 -20.14 4.50 11.67
C ILE A 12 -19.10 4.84 10.60
N LEU A 13 -19.60 5.30 9.44
CA LEU A 13 -19.01 6.38 8.65
C LEU A 13 -20.16 7.10 7.94
N ALA A 14 -20.85 7.94 8.70
CA ALA A 14 -21.79 8.92 8.16
C ALA A 14 -21.40 10.25 8.77
N LEU A 15 -20.59 11.04 8.06
CA LEU A 15 -20.45 12.48 8.26
C LEU A 15 -19.91 13.12 6.97
N SER A 16 -20.86 13.68 6.22
CA SER A 16 -20.78 14.97 5.50
C SER A 16 -19.70 15.20 4.42
N LEU A 17 -20.10 15.04 3.16
CA LEU A 17 -19.70 15.93 2.06
C LEU A 17 -20.95 16.24 1.19
N PRO A 18 -21.14 17.50 0.73
CA PRO A 18 -22.34 17.92 0.01
C PRO A 18 -22.41 17.28 -1.38
N THR A 19 -23.53 16.62 -1.65
CA THR A 19 -23.86 15.99 -2.93
C THR A 19 -24.11 17.05 -3.99
N VAL A 20 -23.25 17.12 -5.01
CA VAL A 20 -23.58 17.82 -6.26
C VAL A 20 -24.50 16.92 -7.08
N THR A 21 -25.78 17.24 -7.06
CA THR A 21 -26.84 16.53 -7.76
C THR A 21 -26.71 16.74 -9.27
N TYR A 22 -26.02 15.85 -9.99
CA TYR A 22 -26.22 15.73 -11.43
C TYR A 22 -27.46 14.87 -11.70
N ALA A 23 -28.42 15.48 -12.37
CA ALA A 23 -29.71 14.90 -12.73
C ALA A 23 -29.54 13.59 -13.51
N LYS A 24 -30.15 12.54 -12.98
CA LYS A 24 -30.14 11.17 -13.48
C LYS A 24 -31.13 11.05 -14.65
N THR A 25 -30.71 11.31 -15.89
CA THR A 25 -31.37 10.68 -17.03
C THR A 25 -31.02 9.19 -16.97
N ALA A 26 -32.04 8.37 -16.72
CA ALA A 26 -31.89 6.94 -16.56
C ALA A 26 -31.38 6.32 -17.87
N ALA A 27 -30.08 6.04 -17.94
CA ALA A 27 -29.54 5.08 -18.89
C ALA A 27 -30.02 3.68 -18.48
N PRO A 28 -30.45 2.84 -19.42
CA PRO A 28 -30.96 1.51 -19.13
C PRO A 28 -29.90 0.68 -18.40
N LYS A 29 -30.32 -0.11 -17.42
CA LYS A 29 -29.47 -1.08 -16.72
C LYS A 29 -28.82 -1.97 -17.77
N SER A 30 -27.55 -1.71 -18.08
CA SER A 30 -26.69 -2.68 -18.75
C SER A 30 -26.73 -3.97 -17.91
N PRO A 31 -26.80 -5.16 -18.53
CA PRO A 31 -26.67 -6.41 -17.79
C PRO A 31 -25.40 -6.29 -16.95
N GLU A 32 -25.53 -6.58 -15.66
CA GLU A 32 -24.42 -6.54 -14.71
C GLU A 32 -23.26 -7.32 -15.34
N ALA A 33 -22.19 -6.59 -15.68
CA ALA A 33 -20.93 -7.21 -16.04
C ALA A 33 -20.61 -8.25 -14.95
N PRO A 34 -20.11 -9.44 -15.30
CA PRO A 34 -19.68 -10.40 -14.29
C PRO A 34 -18.78 -9.66 -13.30
N LYS A 35 -19.16 -9.65 -12.02
CA LYS A 35 -18.22 -9.29 -10.97
C LYS A 35 -17.22 -10.44 -10.95
N GLU A 36 -16.19 -10.35 -11.79
CA GLU A 36 -15.04 -11.24 -11.70
C GLU A 36 -14.47 -11.03 -10.29
N SER A 37 -14.77 -11.99 -9.41
CA SER A 37 -14.17 -12.05 -8.09
C SER A 37 -12.73 -12.50 -8.26
N LEU A 38 -11.80 -11.74 -7.70
CA LEU A 38 -10.39 -12.10 -7.66
C LEU A 38 -10.21 -13.51 -7.10
N THR A 39 -9.28 -14.25 -7.68
CA THR A 39 -8.78 -15.49 -7.10
C THR A 39 -8.09 -15.20 -5.77
N GLN A 40 -7.99 -16.22 -4.90
CA GLN A 40 -7.26 -16.08 -3.63
C GLN A 40 -5.80 -15.65 -3.84
N GLU A 41 -5.18 -16.14 -4.92
CA GLU A 41 -3.79 -15.78 -5.26
C GLU A 41 -3.65 -14.32 -5.67
N GLU A 42 -4.56 -13.81 -6.49
CA GLU A 42 -4.59 -12.38 -6.86
C GLU A 42 -4.84 -11.50 -5.64
N GLN A 43 -5.70 -11.93 -4.71
CA GLN A 43 -5.93 -11.19 -3.47
C GLN A 43 -4.66 -11.16 -2.59
N MET A 44 -3.97 -12.29 -2.43
CA MET A 44 -2.72 -12.34 -1.66
C MET A 44 -1.62 -11.48 -2.31
N ALA A 45 -1.53 -11.47 -3.64
CA ALA A 45 -0.60 -10.61 -4.36
C ALA A 45 -0.90 -9.12 -4.13
N ILE A 46 -2.17 -8.73 -4.18
CA ILE A 46 -2.60 -7.36 -3.87
C ILE A 46 -2.25 -7.00 -2.42
N ASP A 47 -2.60 -7.84 -1.45
CA ASP A 47 -2.34 -7.57 -0.04
C ASP A 47 -0.83 -7.43 0.24
N PHE A 48 -0.01 -8.29 -0.38
CA PHE A 48 1.44 -8.21 -0.29
C PHE A 48 2.00 -6.92 -0.91
N CYS A 49 1.55 -6.57 -2.12
CA CYS A 49 2.03 -5.39 -2.82
C CYS A 49 1.57 -4.10 -2.14
N ASP A 50 0.37 -4.09 -1.55
CA ASP A 50 -0.13 -2.96 -0.76
C ASP A 50 0.73 -2.75 0.49
N PHE A 51 1.03 -3.82 1.24
CA PHE A 51 1.91 -3.75 2.41
C PHE A 51 3.32 -3.25 2.05
N SER A 52 3.88 -3.77 0.95
CA SER A 52 5.19 -3.35 0.46
C SER A 52 5.21 -1.86 0.07
N ALA A 53 4.19 -1.40 -0.67
CA ALA A 53 4.03 -0.01 -1.07
C ALA A 53 3.80 0.93 0.12
N TYR A 54 3.05 0.50 1.13
CA TYR A 54 2.87 1.26 2.36
C TYR A 54 4.22 1.54 3.07
N GLY A 55 5.13 0.55 3.09
CA GLY A 55 6.49 0.75 3.58
C GLY A 55 7.27 1.81 2.79
N VAL A 56 7.15 1.80 1.45
CA VAL A 56 7.74 2.84 0.58
C VAL A 56 7.18 4.22 0.89
N MET A 57 5.86 4.34 1.06
CA MET A 57 5.22 5.60 1.43
C MET A 57 5.71 6.11 2.79
N HIS A 58 5.90 5.21 3.76
CA HIS A 58 6.43 5.59 5.07
C HIS A 58 7.86 6.13 4.97
N ILE A 59 8.73 5.47 4.20
CA ILE A 59 10.11 5.92 3.95
C ILE A 59 10.11 7.29 3.26
N ALA A 60 9.24 7.47 2.26
CA ALA A 60 9.04 8.74 1.58
C ALA A 60 8.60 9.85 2.53
N ALA A 61 7.67 9.56 3.43
CA ALA A 61 7.18 10.51 4.41
C ALA A 61 8.27 10.90 5.42
N GLU A 62 9.06 9.93 5.90
CA GLU A 62 10.23 10.19 6.75
C GLU A 62 11.19 11.18 6.05
N HIS A 63 11.59 10.90 4.81
CA HIS A 63 12.45 11.79 4.03
C HIS A 63 11.86 13.20 3.84
N GLN A 64 10.60 13.29 3.41
CA GLN A 64 9.91 14.57 3.19
C GLN A 64 9.67 15.37 4.48
N SER A 65 9.75 14.72 5.64
CA SER A 65 9.68 15.33 6.98
C SER A 65 11.04 15.79 7.54
N GLY A 66 12.14 15.49 6.85
CA GLY A 66 13.49 15.90 7.25
C GLY A 66 14.23 14.90 8.14
N VAL A 67 13.73 13.67 8.27
CA VAL A 67 14.48 12.56 8.88
C VAL A 67 15.75 12.34 8.06
N THR A 68 16.88 12.06 8.71
CA THR A 68 18.13 11.74 8.02
C THR A 68 18.15 10.29 7.52
N LYS A 69 18.95 10.00 6.50
CA LYS A 69 19.10 8.62 5.99
C LYS A 69 19.52 7.62 7.08
N SER A 70 20.41 8.05 7.99
CA SER A 70 20.88 7.22 9.10
C SER A 70 19.76 6.90 10.10
N GLU A 71 18.91 7.88 10.41
CA GLU A 71 17.74 7.67 11.28
C GLU A 71 16.71 6.76 10.61
N ALA A 72 16.44 6.95 9.32
CA ALA A 72 15.52 6.07 8.58
C ALA A 72 16.01 4.63 8.51
N LEU A 73 17.33 4.41 8.32
CA LEU A 73 17.93 3.06 8.38
C LEU A 73 17.81 2.45 9.79
N THR A 74 18.02 3.24 10.84
CA THR A 74 17.85 2.79 12.23
C THR A 74 16.41 2.36 12.50
N ASN A 75 15.44 3.22 12.15
CA ASN A 75 14.02 2.91 12.29
C ASN A 75 13.61 1.69 11.47
N HIS A 76 14.16 1.54 10.26
CA HIS A 76 13.96 0.36 9.41
C HIS A 76 14.47 -0.91 10.06
N ASP A 77 15.72 -0.92 10.56
CA ASP A 77 16.30 -2.09 11.22
C ASP A 77 15.50 -2.51 12.46
N GLU A 78 14.98 -1.55 13.25
CA GLU A 78 14.09 -1.83 14.37
C GLU A 78 12.75 -2.45 13.93
N ARG A 79 12.16 -1.94 12.85
CA ARG A 79 10.92 -2.49 12.27
C ARG A 79 11.15 -3.91 11.75
N MET A 80 12.27 -4.15 11.07
CA MET A 80 12.64 -5.47 10.55
C MET A 80 12.96 -6.47 11.65
N ALA A 81 13.57 -6.05 12.75
CA ALA A 81 13.77 -6.91 13.91
C ALA A 81 12.43 -7.44 14.46
N LYS A 82 11.45 -6.54 14.65
CA LYS A 82 10.09 -6.92 15.10
C LYS A 82 9.36 -7.80 14.10
N LEU A 83 9.46 -7.51 12.81
CA LEU A 83 8.83 -8.32 11.77
C LEU A 83 9.47 -9.72 11.70
N ARG A 84 10.79 -9.82 11.87
CA ARG A 84 11.51 -11.09 11.86
C ARG A 84 11.09 -12.04 12.98
N ASP A 85 10.66 -11.52 14.12
CA ASP A 85 10.11 -12.33 15.20
C ASP A 85 8.74 -12.94 14.87
N ILE A 86 8.01 -12.37 13.89
CA ILE A 86 6.66 -12.79 13.46
C ILE A 86 6.73 -13.63 12.18
N ASP A 87 7.47 -13.13 11.18
CA ASP A 87 7.62 -13.71 9.85
C ASP A 87 9.05 -13.43 9.32
N PRO A 88 10.00 -14.36 9.56
CA PRO A 88 11.39 -14.20 9.15
C PRO A 88 11.60 -14.12 7.63
N GLU A 89 10.75 -14.80 6.85
CA GLU A 89 10.89 -14.89 5.40
C GLU A 89 10.46 -13.56 4.76
N THR A 90 9.26 -13.08 5.13
CA THR A 90 8.78 -11.77 4.69
C THR A 90 9.69 -10.65 5.16
N ALA A 91 10.21 -10.73 6.40
CA ALA A 91 11.16 -9.75 6.91
C ALA A 91 12.45 -9.69 6.07
N THR A 92 13.00 -10.84 5.66
CA THR A 92 14.24 -10.88 4.87
C THR A 92 14.05 -10.28 3.49
N MET A 93 12.93 -10.59 2.83
CA MET A 93 12.59 -10.05 1.52
C MET A 93 12.38 -8.53 1.58
N LEU A 94 11.58 -8.04 2.54
CA LEU A 94 11.28 -6.62 2.69
C LEU A 94 12.49 -5.81 3.17
N ASP A 95 13.36 -6.40 3.99
CA ASP A 95 14.57 -5.73 4.48
C ASP A 95 15.45 -5.24 3.32
N GLN A 96 15.74 -6.15 2.38
CA GLN A 96 16.56 -5.82 1.21
C GLN A 96 15.84 -4.81 0.30
N TYR A 97 14.56 -5.03 0.03
CA TYR A 97 13.77 -4.18 -0.84
C TYR A 97 13.68 -2.74 -0.29
N TRP A 98 13.29 -2.57 0.96
CA TRP A 98 13.11 -1.26 1.58
C TRP A 98 14.44 -0.55 1.84
N LYS A 99 15.55 -1.25 2.12
CA LYS A 99 16.88 -0.62 2.13
C LYS A 99 17.24 0.00 0.78
N GLY A 100 16.98 -0.71 -0.32
CA GLY A 100 17.16 -0.16 -1.67
C GLY A 100 16.23 1.04 -1.96
N VAL A 101 15.02 1.04 -1.39
CA VAL A 101 14.11 2.19 -1.47
C VAL A 101 14.64 3.39 -0.68
N ILE A 102 15.12 3.19 0.55
CA ILE A 102 15.76 4.24 1.36
C ILE A 102 16.93 4.85 0.58
N ASP A 103 17.80 4.03 -0.01
CA ASP A 103 18.93 4.51 -0.78
C ASP A 103 18.55 5.42 -1.95
N ARG A 104 17.44 5.14 -2.63
CA ARG A 104 16.94 5.93 -3.76
C ARG A 104 16.19 7.19 -3.30
N ILE A 105 15.22 7.04 -2.40
CA ILE A 105 14.37 8.16 -1.95
C ILE A 105 15.21 9.26 -1.30
N PHE A 106 16.25 8.90 -0.53
CA PHE A 106 17.09 9.88 0.14
C PHE A 106 18.06 10.63 -0.79
N GLN A 107 18.07 10.31 -2.09
CA GLN A 107 18.74 11.11 -3.12
C GLN A 107 17.80 12.19 -3.71
N GLU A 108 16.49 12.04 -3.53
CA GLU A 108 15.49 12.97 -4.04
C GLU A 108 15.43 14.25 -3.21
N SER A 109 14.96 15.33 -3.83
CA SER A 109 14.74 16.59 -3.13
C SER A 109 13.53 16.55 -2.18
N VAL A 110 13.65 17.23 -1.04
CA VAL A 110 12.52 17.52 -0.16
C VAL A 110 11.66 18.62 -0.79
N GLN A 111 10.38 18.35 -0.94
CA GLN A 111 9.42 19.26 -1.56
C GLN A 111 9.10 20.43 -0.64
N LYS A 112 8.72 21.57 -1.24
CA LYS A 112 8.57 22.84 -0.50
C LYS A 112 7.23 22.94 0.22
N THR A 113 6.17 22.45 -0.40
CA THR A 113 4.81 22.56 0.15
C THR A 113 4.29 21.21 0.62
N ASP A 114 3.36 21.23 1.58
CA ASP A 114 2.74 20.00 2.09
C ASP A 114 2.01 19.22 1.00
N ALA A 115 1.38 19.91 0.05
CA ALA A 115 0.72 19.30 -1.10
C ALA A 115 1.71 18.56 -2.01
N GLU A 116 2.87 19.15 -2.31
CA GLU A 116 3.91 18.50 -3.11
C GLU A 116 4.55 17.32 -2.36
N LYS A 117 4.75 17.43 -1.05
CA LYS A 117 5.24 16.33 -0.21
C LYS A 117 4.26 15.15 -0.25
N GLN A 118 2.96 15.42 -0.07
CA GLN A 118 1.93 14.40 -0.13
C GLN A 118 1.87 13.77 -1.53
N ALA A 119 1.94 14.57 -2.60
CA ALA A 119 1.95 14.07 -3.96
C ALA A 119 3.18 13.17 -4.24
N PHE A 120 4.36 13.55 -3.74
CA PHE A 120 5.56 12.72 -3.81
C PHE A 120 5.35 11.37 -3.11
N VAL A 121 4.89 11.38 -1.86
CA VAL A 121 4.64 10.18 -1.06
C VAL A 121 3.63 9.25 -1.75
N MET A 122 2.51 9.79 -2.22
CA MET A 122 1.50 9.01 -2.94
C MET A 122 2.06 8.46 -4.26
N GLY A 123 2.78 9.27 -5.03
CA GLY A 123 3.33 8.86 -6.32
C GLY A 123 4.33 7.71 -6.22
N VAL A 124 5.23 7.74 -5.23
CA VAL A 124 6.17 6.62 -5.02
C VAL A 124 5.47 5.37 -4.49
N GLY A 125 4.42 5.54 -3.67
CA GLY A 125 3.57 4.43 -3.20
C GLY A 125 2.85 3.74 -4.34
N GLU A 126 2.12 4.49 -5.17
CA GLU A 126 1.40 3.98 -6.34
C GLU A 126 2.37 3.29 -7.32
N SER A 127 3.50 3.93 -7.63
CA SER A 127 4.52 3.36 -8.51
C SER A 127 5.07 2.03 -7.96
N SER A 128 5.33 1.97 -6.66
CA SER A 128 5.78 0.76 -5.96
C SER A 128 4.73 -0.35 -6.05
N PHE A 129 3.46 -0.04 -5.77
CA PHE A 129 2.36 -1.00 -5.80
C PHE A 129 2.21 -1.63 -7.19
N TYR A 130 2.11 -0.81 -8.24
CA TYR A 130 1.95 -1.31 -9.60
C TYR A 130 3.18 -2.09 -10.08
N SER A 131 4.40 -1.66 -9.72
CA SER A 131 5.62 -2.41 -10.05
C SER A 131 5.66 -3.77 -9.36
N CYS A 132 5.20 -3.85 -8.11
CA CYS A 132 5.09 -5.11 -7.39
C CYS A 132 4.07 -6.05 -8.04
N LEU A 133 2.86 -5.56 -8.34
CA LEU A 133 1.85 -6.36 -9.03
C LEU A 133 2.34 -6.88 -10.37
N ASP A 134 3.05 -6.05 -11.13
CA ASP A 134 3.63 -6.44 -12.42
C ASP A 134 4.57 -7.63 -12.26
N GLN A 135 5.44 -7.61 -11.24
CA GLN A 135 6.40 -8.68 -10.98
C GLN A 135 5.71 -9.94 -10.45
N VAL A 136 4.81 -9.80 -9.47
CA VAL A 136 4.18 -10.95 -8.81
C VAL A 136 3.20 -11.66 -9.75
N LEU A 137 2.42 -10.91 -10.55
CA LEU A 137 1.39 -11.48 -11.42
C LEU A 137 1.92 -11.91 -12.80
N LYS A 138 3.02 -11.34 -13.30
CA LYS A 138 3.61 -11.76 -14.59
C LYS A 138 4.67 -12.85 -14.49
N THR A 139 5.12 -13.22 -13.30
CA THR A 139 6.07 -14.33 -13.15
C THR A 139 5.41 -15.64 -13.62
N PRO A 140 5.97 -16.36 -14.61
CA PRO A 140 5.37 -17.61 -15.08
C PRO A 140 5.31 -18.62 -13.94
N LYS A 141 4.14 -19.24 -13.74
CA LYS A 141 3.99 -20.39 -12.84
C LYS A 141 4.71 -21.58 -13.47
N ASN A 142 5.88 -21.95 -12.95
CA ASN A 142 6.55 -23.21 -13.28
C ASN A 142 6.03 -24.33 -12.39
#